data_AF-A0A7W1QN86-F1
#
_entry.id   AF-A0A7W1QN86-F1
#
_cell.length_a   1.000
_cell.length_b   1.000
_cell.length_c   1.000
_cell.angle_alpha   90.00
_cell.angle_beta   90.00
_cell.angle_gamma   90.00
#
_symmetry.space_group_name_H-M   'P 1'
#
loop_
_entity.id
_entity.type
_entity.pdbx_description
1 polymer ?
#
loop_
_entity_poly.entity_id
_entity_poly.type
_entity_poly.pdbx_seq_one_letter_code
_entity_poly.pdbx_strand_id
1 'polypeptide(L)'
;MSAATVKLDAEMLREIAEAKPAGQTLSSFVRSALKRDLRRRKMKHAAEAYLALPASSPDEREAQEKWEAAPLSQPPWGRKK
;
A
#
# COMPACT_ATOMS: atom_id res chain seq x y z
N MET A 1 10.95 -21.58 6.97
CA MET A 1 10.87 -20.90 5.65
C MET A 1 10.69 -21.97 4.59
N SER A 2 9.79 -21.77 3.62
CA SER A 2 9.73 -22.61 2.42
C SER A 2 10.58 -21.99 1.30
N ALA A 3 11.26 -22.84 0.53
CA ALA A 3 11.95 -22.45 -0.68
C ALA A 3 11.14 -22.95 -1.88
N ALA A 4 11.06 -22.13 -2.92
CA ALA A 4 10.44 -22.47 -4.18
C ALA A 4 11.38 -22.09 -5.32
N THR A 5 11.43 -22.93 -6.35
CA THR A 5 12.21 -22.67 -7.56
C THR A 5 11.26 -22.19 -8.66
N VAL A 6 11.59 -21.05 -9.27
CA VAL A 6 10.84 -20.48 -10.38
C VAL A 6 11.76 -20.45 -11.60
N LYS A 7 11.27 -20.94 -12.74
CA LYS A 7 11.99 -20.84 -14.02
C LYS A 7 11.81 -19.44 -14.57
N LEU A 8 12.93 -18.80 -14.91
CA LEU A 8 13.00 -17.51 -15.58
C LEU A 8 13.76 -17.71 -16.89
N ASP A 9 13.48 -16.88 -17.88
CA ASP A 9 14.31 -16.82 -19.07
C ASP A 9 15.72 -16.30 -18.72
N ALA A 10 16.70 -16.66 -19.54
CA ALA A 10 18.10 -16.38 -19.27
C ALA A 10 18.43 -14.88 -19.34
N GLU A 11 17.70 -14.15 -20.17
CA GLU A 11 17.85 -12.71 -20.33
C GLU A 11 17.36 -11.97 -19.08
N MET A 12 16.16 -12.29 -18.60
CA MET A 12 15.59 -11.77 -17.36
C MET A 12 16.46 -12.11 -16.16
N LEU A 13 17.06 -13.30 -16.09
CA LEU A 13 17.98 -13.62 -15.00
C LEU A 13 19.22 -12.70 -15.01
N ARG A 14 19.75 -12.37 -16.19
CA ARG A 14 20.86 -11.42 -16.34
C ARG A 14 20.46 -10.02 -15.92
N GLU A 15 19.33 -9.53 -16.41
CA GLU A 15 18.81 -8.20 -16.04
C GLU A 15 18.59 -8.08 -14.53
N ILE A 16 18.02 -9.11 -13.89
CA ILE A 16 17.84 -9.12 -12.44
C ILE A 16 19.20 -9.12 -11.72
N ALA A 17 20.18 -9.87 -12.22
CA ALA A 17 21.52 -9.90 -11.63
C ALA A 17 22.22 -8.53 -11.70
N GLU A 18 22.03 -7.79 -12.79
CA GLU A 18 22.55 -6.43 -13.00
C GLU A 18 21.81 -5.38 -12.16
N ALA A 19 20.48 -5.46 -12.10
CA ALA A 19 19.65 -4.53 -11.33
C ALA A 19 19.77 -4.72 -9.81
N LYS A 20 20.23 -5.91 -9.36
CA LYS A 20 20.36 -6.24 -7.95
C LYS A 20 21.51 -5.43 -7.31
N PRO A 21 21.26 -4.71 -6.21
CA PRO A 21 22.30 -4.00 -5.47
C PRO A 21 23.47 -4.91 -5.02
N ALA A 22 24.66 -4.32 -4.97
CA ALA A 22 25.82 -4.97 -4.36
C ALA A 22 25.51 -5.33 -2.90
N GLY A 23 25.85 -6.55 -2.48
CA GLY A 23 25.58 -7.04 -1.12
C GLY A 23 24.22 -7.72 -0.89
N GLN A 24 23.28 -7.67 -1.85
CA GLN A 24 22.05 -8.47 -1.76
C GLN A 24 22.18 -9.81 -2.48
N THR A 25 21.50 -10.84 -1.96
CA THR A 25 21.29 -12.11 -2.68
C THR A 25 20.13 -11.99 -3.66
N LEU A 26 20.14 -12.81 -4.72
CA LEU A 26 19.07 -12.83 -5.73
C LEU A 26 17.69 -13.04 -5.08
N SER A 27 17.58 -14.02 -4.18
CA SER A 27 16.34 -14.32 -3.47
C SER A 27 15.87 -13.17 -2.58
N SER A 28 16.78 -12.42 -1.95
CA SER A 28 16.43 -11.24 -1.14
C SER A 28 15.88 -10.11 -2.02
N PHE A 29 16.52 -9.87 -3.16
CA PHE A 29 16.11 -8.86 -4.12
C PHE A 29 14.74 -9.17 -4.72
N VAL A 30 14.54 -10.38 -5.24
CA VAL A 30 13.26 -10.83 -5.80
C VAL A 30 12.15 -10.77 -4.75
N ARG A 31 12.41 -11.23 -3.52
CA ARG A 31 11.45 -11.12 -2.41
C ARG A 31 11.07 -9.66 -2.13
N SER A 32 12.03 -8.75 -2.15
CA SER A 32 11.78 -7.32 -1.90
C SER A 32 10.95 -6.69 -3.02
N ALA A 33 11.26 -7.02 -4.27
CA ALA A 33 10.48 -6.59 -5.43
C ALA A 33 9.03 -7.09 -5.36
N LEU A 34 8.82 -8.38 -5.06
CA LEU A 34 7.48 -8.96 -4.91
C LEU A 34 6.71 -8.33 -3.74
N LYS A 35 7.35 -8.11 -2.59
CA LYS A 35 6.73 -7.41 -1.45
C LYS A 35 6.28 -5.99 -1.83
N ARG A 36 7.10 -5.26 -2.58
CA ARG A 36 6.77 -3.92 -3.06
C ARG A 36 5.56 -3.95 -3.98
N ASP A 37 5.52 -4.89 -4.92
CA ASP A 37 4.40 -5.06 -5.84
C ASP A 37 3.10 -5.41 -5.12
N LEU A 38 3.14 -6.42 -4.24
CA LEU A 38 1.99 -6.83 -3.43
C LEU A 38 1.47 -5.69 -2.57
N ARG A 39 2.37 -4.94 -1.92
CA ARG A 39 1.98 -3.77 -1.13
C ARG A 39 1.30 -2.72 -2.00
N ARG A 40 1.83 -2.41 -3.19
CA ARG A 40 1.22 -1.45 -4.13
C ARG A 40 -0.20 -1.88 -4.52
N ARG A 41 -0.39 -3.16 -4.86
CA ARG A 41 -1.72 -3.70 -5.20
C ARG A 41 -2.71 -3.59 -4.03
N LYS A 42 -2.27 -3.94 -2.82
CA LYS A 42 -3.08 -3.81 -1.60
C LYS A 42 -3.50 -2.37 -1.35
N MET A 43 -2.59 -1.40 -1.50
CA MET A 43 -2.91 0.02 -1.34
C MET A 43 -3.88 0.51 -2.40
N LYS A 44 -3.69 0.11 -3.67
CA LYS A 44 -4.64 0.44 -4.74
C LYS A 44 -6.04 -0.09 -4.42
N HIS A 45 -6.14 -1.37 -4.06
CA HIS A 45 -7.43 -1.98 -3.71
C HIS A 45 -8.08 -1.32 -2.47
N ALA A 46 -7.28 -0.98 -1.46
CA ALA A 46 -7.78 -0.26 -0.29
C ALA A 46 -8.31 1.13 -0.65
N ALA A 47 -7.62 1.86 -1.52
CA ALA A 47 -8.08 3.16 -2.01
C ALA A 47 -9.38 3.04 -2.82
N GLU A 48 -9.46 2.05 -3.72
CA GLU A 48 -10.69 1.76 -4.48
C GLU A 48 -11.87 1.42 -3.55
N ALA A 49 -11.64 0.57 -2.55
CA ALA A 49 -12.65 0.21 -1.55
C ALA A 49 -13.08 1.43 -0.72
N TYR A 50 -12.13 2.27 -0.30
CA TYR A 50 -12.41 3.49 0.44
C TYR A 50 -13.28 4.46 -0.38
N LEU A 51 -12.96 4.67 -1.66
CA LEU A 51 -13.74 5.55 -2.54
C LEU A 51 -15.15 4.99 -2.82
N ALA A 52 -15.31 3.68 -2.88
CA ALA A 52 -16.61 3.04 -3.09
C ALA A 52 -17.51 3.08 -1.84
N LEU A 53 -16.93 3.16 -0.64
CA LEU A 53 -17.64 2.98 0.62
C LEU A 53 -18.78 4.02 0.84
N PRO A 54 -18.55 5.35 0.67
CA PRO A 54 -19.61 6.37 0.83
C PRO A 54 -20.70 6.29 -0.25
N ALA A 55 -20.41 5.69 -1.40
CA ALA A 55 -21.41 5.43 -2.43
C ALA A 55 -22.33 4.27 -2.03
N SER A 56 -21.80 3.29 -1.29
CA SER A 56 -22.50 2.07 -0.89
C SER A 56 -23.21 2.14 0.47
N SER A 57 -22.88 3.13 1.31
CA SER A 57 -23.45 3.29 2.66
C SER A 57 -23.75 4.76 2.96
N PRO A 58 -25.03 5.14 3.18
CA PRO A 58 -25.40 6.49 3.61
C PRO A 58 -24.77 6.90 4.95
N ASP A 59 -24.67 5.98 5.90
CA ASP A 59 -24.09 6.24 7.23
C ASP A 59 -22.60 6.62 7.13
N GLU A 60 -21.86 5.92 6.27
CA GLU A 60 -20.44 6.21 6.01
C GLU A 60 -20.27 7.56 5.29
N ARG A 61 -21.22 7.94 4.44
CA ARG A 61 -21.23 9.26 3.79
C ARG A 61 -21.48 10.37 4.80
N GLU A 62 -22.49 10.24 5.65
CA GLU A 62 -22.78 11.23 6.69
C GLU A 62 -21.61 11.37 7.67
N ALA A 63 -21.02 10.24 8.08
CA ALA A 63 -19.81 10.24 8.89
C ALA A 63 -18.67 11.01 8.19
N GLN A 64 -18.41 10.73 6.91
CA GLN A 64 -17.37 11.40 6.13
C GLN A 64 -17.62 12.91 6.01
N GLU A 65 -18.84 13.34 5.69
CA GLU A 65 -19.20 14.77 5.61
C GLU A 65 -18.96 15.48 6.96
N LYS A 66 -19.30 14.82 8.06
CA LYS A 66 -19.05 15.34 9.42
C LYS A 66 -17.56 15.49 9.72
N TRP A 67 -16.72 14.54 9.28
CA TRP A 67 -15.27 14.64 9.43
C TRP A 67 -14.67 15.74 8.55
N GLU A 68 -15.17 15.92 7.32
CA GLU A 68 -14.72 16.97 6.40
C GLU A 68 -15.12 18.38 6.88
N ALA A 69 -16.29 18.52 7.51
CA ALA A 69 -16.76 19.78 8.09
C ALA A 69 -16.14 20.11 9.46
N ALA A 70 -15.29 19.24 10.01
CA ALA A 70 -14.72 19.43 11.34
C ALA A 70 -13.82 20.68 11.40
N PRO A 71 -14.01 21.60 12.36
CA PRO A 71 -13.20 22.81 12.46
C PRO A 71 -11.80 22.51 13.00
N LEU A 72 -10.86 22.17 12.11
CA LEU A 72 -9.47 21.80 12.46
C LEU A 72 -8.65 22.94 13.09
N SER A 73 -9.12 24.18 12.96
CA SER A 73 -8.50 25.37 13.56
C SER A 73 -8.86 25.56 15.03
N GLN A 74 -9.83 24.81 15.55
CA GLN A 74 -10.21 24.86 16.96
C GLN A 74 -9.59 23.68 17.71
N PRO A 75 -9.01 23.89 18.90
CA PRO A 75 -8.53 22.80 19.71
C PRO A 75 -9.70 21.87 20.11
N PRO A 76 -9.47 20.54 20.17
CA PRO A 76 -10.53 19.57 20.41
C PRO A 76 -11.10 19.65 21.84
N TRP A 77 -10.35 20.22 22.78
CA TRP A 77 -10.87 20.68 24.05
C TRP A 77 -11.27 22.15 23.90
N GLY A 78 -12.56 22.45 24.02
CA GLY A 78 -12.99 23.84 24.21
C GLY A 78 -12.18 24.44 25.36
N ARG A 79 -11.57 25.61 25.16
CA ARG A 79 -11.02 26.40 26.27
C ARG A 79 -12.20 26.62 27.24
N LYS A 80 -12.25 25.85 28.33
CA LYS A 80 -13.12 26.17 29.46
C LYS A 80 -12.64 27.51 29.99
N LYS A 81 -13.44 28.56 29.78
CA LYS A 81 -13.33 29.80 30.54
C LYS A 81 -13.91 29.56 31.92
#